data_AF-A0A136MBA1-F1
#
_entry.id   AF-A0A136MBA1-F1
#
_cell.length_a   1.000
_cell.length_b   1.000
_cell.length_c   1.000
_cell.angle_alpha   90.00
_cell.angle_beta   90.00
_cell.angle_gamma   90.00
#
_symmetry.space_group_name_H-M   'P 1'
#
loop_
_entity.id
_entity.type
_entity.pdbx_description
1 polymer ?
#
loop_
_entity_poly.entity_id
_entity_poly.type
_entity_poly.pdbx_seq_one_letter_code
_entity_poly.pdbx_strand_id
1 'polypeptide(L)' 'MKIRAEGQHYQVWINGEKVGDYTGSRALKGFIGLQNHHVDEEASFRNIRIQELGGK' A
#
# COMPACT_ATOMS: atom_id res chain seq x y z
N MET A 1 -4.39 -7.93 -1.82
CA MET A 1 -3.34 -7.20 -1.05
C MET A 1 -4.02 -6.21 -0.12
N LYS A 2 -3.43 -5.96 1.05
CA LYS A 2 -3.81 -4.86 1.97
C LYS A 2 -2.55 -4.12 2.38
N ILE A 3 -2.63 -2.80 2.48
CA ILE A 3 -1.59 -1.95 3.04
C ILE A 3 -2.23 -1.12 4.17
N ARG A 4 -1.58 -1.05 5.32
CA ARG A 4 -1.92 -0.10 6.40
C ARG A 4 -0.75 0.86 6.52
N ALA A 5 -1.03 2.15 6.35
CA ALA A 5 -0.07 3.23 6.52
C ALA A 5 -0.58 4.13 7.65
N GLU A 6 0.07 4.05 8.81
CA GLU A 6 -0.31 4.80 10.01
C GLU A 6 0.89 5.64 10.47
N GLY A 7 0.89 6.92 10.13
CA GLY A 7 2.06 7.77 10.34
C GLY A 7 3.26 7.22 9.55
N GLN A 8 4.30 6.78 10.28
CA GLN A 8 5.49 6.15 9.70
C GLN A 8 5.46 4.61 9.75
N HIS A 9 4.41 4.02 10.31
CA HIS A 9 4.29 2.58 10.43
C HIS A 9 3.54 2.00 9.23
N TYR A 10 4.22 1.16 8.47
CA TYR A 10 3.72 0.55 7.24
C TYR A 10 3.66 -0.96 7.40
N GLN A 11 2.50 -1.53 7.12
CA GLN A 11 2.28 -2.96 7.17
C GLN A 11 1.64 -3.43 5.87
N VAL A 12 2.11 -4.57 5.35
CA VAL A 12 1.67 -5.12 4.06
C VAL A 12 1.22 -6.56 4.23
N TRP A 13 0.09 -6.89 3.61
CA TRP A 13 -0.45 -8.24 3.58
C TRP A 13 -0.77 -8.70 2.15
N ILE A 14 -0.44 -9.96 1.87
CA ILE A 14 -0.82 -10.68 0.64
C ILE A 14 -1.62 -11.90 1.07
N ASN A 15 -2.82 -12.08 0.51
CA ASN A 15 -3.73 -13.19 0.84
C ASN A 15 -3.96 -13.40 2.36
N GLY A 16 -3.94 -12.31 3.14
CA GLY A 16 -4.15 -12.33 4.59
C GLY A 16 -2.89 -12.54 5.43
N GLU A 17 -1.79 -13.01 4.82
CA GLU A 17 -0.50 -13.18 5.47
C GLU A 17 0.28 -11.87 5.50
N LYS A 18 0.88 -11.53 6.65
CA LYS A 18 1.72 -10.34 6.77
C LYS A 18 3.08 -10.62 6.14
N VAL A 19 3.45 -9.85 5.12
CA VAL A 19 4.71 -10.02 4.39
C VAL A 19 5.69 -8.87 4.64
N GLY A 20 5.25 -7.79 5.29
CA GLY A 20 6.10 -6.65 5.61
C GLY A 20 5.57 -5.83 6.78
N ASP A 21 6.50 -5.33 7.59
CA ASP A 21 6.27 -4.47 8.76
C ASP A 21 7.49 -3.54 8.91
N TYR A 22 7.30 -2.25 8.65
CA TYR A 22 8.40 -1.30 8.53
C TYR A 22 8.06 0.07 9.14
N THR A 23 9.06 0.71 9.74
CA THR A 23 8.98 2.09 10.20
C THR A 23 9.83 2.98 9.30
N GLY A 24 9.19 3.91 8.60
CA GLY A 24 9.87 4.82 7.68
C GLY A 24 10.15 6.22 8.24
N SER A 25 10.60 7.09 7.34
CA SER A 25 10.98 8.48 7.63
C SER A 25 10.56 9.45 6.51
N ARG A 26 9.53 9.08 5.74
CA ARG A 26 9.05 9.85 4.56
C ARG A 26 7.98 10.87 4.95
N ALA A 27 7.56 11.70 4.00
CA ALA A 27 6.41 12.58 4.22
C ALA A 27 5.14 11.76 4.54
N LEU A 28 4.29 12.27 5.43
CA LEU A 28 3.10 11.54 5.92
C LEU A 28 1.91 11.56 4.94
N LYS A 29 1.99 12.35 3.87
CA LYS A 29 0.92 12.52 2.88
C LYS A 29 1.51 12.57 1.48
N GLY A 30 0.79 12.04 0.51
CA GLY A 30 1.20 11.97 -0.89
C GLY A 30 0.20 11.22 -1.75
N PHE A 31 0.59 10.93 -2.99
CA PHE A 31 -0.24 10.19 -3.93
C PHE A 31 -0.04 8.67 -3.80
N ILE A 32 -1.08 7.91 -4.16
CA ILE A 32 -0.99 6.46 -4.38
C ILE A 32 -0.76 6.25 -5.88
N GLY A 33 0.33 5.55 -6.23
CA GLY A 33 0.65 5.18 -7.60
C GLY A 33 0.53 3.67 -7.83
N LEU A 34 0.10 3.29 -9.03
CA LEU A 34 0.15 1.92 -9.53
C LEU A 34 1.21 1.87 -10.62
N GLN A 35 2.13 0.95 -10.52
CA GLN A 35 3.23 0.83 -11.47
C GLN A 35 3.16 -0.52 -12.19
N ASN A 36 3.36 -0.48 -13.50
CA ASN A 36 3.82 -1.61 -14.30
C ASN A 36 5.18 -1.22 -14.89
N HIS A 37 6.17 -2.12 -14.87
CA HIS A 37 7.55 -1.76 -15.18
C HIS A 37 7.89 -1.93 -16.67
N HIS A 38 7.47 -3.02 -17.29
CA HIS A 38 7.80 -3.34 -18.69
C HIS A 38 6.53 -3.35 -19.56
N VAL A 39 6.70 -2.94 -20.82
CA VAL A 39 5.60 -2.91 -21.80
C VAL A 39 5.13 -4.32 -22.20
N ASP A 40 6.03 -5.31 -22.09
CA ASP A 40 5.76 -6.72 -22.44
C ASP A 40 5.16 -7.52 -21.29
N GLU A 41 5.01 -6.92 -20.11
CA GLU A 41 4.39 -7.54 -18.94
C GLU A 41 3.01 -6.95 -18.72
N GLU A 42 2.01 -7.80 -18.55
CA GLU A 42 0.65 -7.34 -18.23
C GLU A 42 0.40 -7.43 -16.72
N ALA A 43 -0.02 -6.31 -16.13
CA ALA A 43 -0.49 -6.24 -14.75
C ALA A 43 -1.93 -5.73 -14.72
N SER A 44 -2.84 -6.54 -14.18
CA SER A 44 -4.24 -6.16 -14.01
C SER A 44 -4.56 -5.88 -12.55
N PHE A 45 -5.23 -4.75 -12.30
CA PHE A 45 -5.66 -4.34 -10.96
C PHE A 45 -7.18 -4.19 -10.93
N ARG A 46 -7.80 -4.63 -9.83
CA ARG A 46 -9.24 -4.44 -9.59
C ARG A 46 -9.51 -4.23 -8.12
N ASN A 47 -10.65 -3.63 -7.79
CA ASN A 47 -11.11 -3.40 -6.41
C ASN A 47 -10.10 -2.59 -5.57
N ILE A 48 -9.44 -1.61 -6.20
CA ILE A 48 -8.58 -0.65 -5.50
C ILE A 48 -9.47 0.30 -4.74
N ARG A 49 -9.32 0.31 -3.42
CA ARG A 49 -10.14 1.08 -2.50
C ARG A 49 -9.28 1.60 -1.36
N ILE A 50 -9.68 2.74 -0.81
CA ILE A 50 -9.03 3.36 0.33
C ILE A 50 -10.06 3.52 1.45
N GLN A 51 -9.59 3.37 2.69
CA GLN A 51 -10.34 3.67 3.89
C GLN A 51 -9.41 4.40 4.85
N GLU A 52 -9.83 5.59 5.30
CA GLU A 52 -9.17 6.31 6.39
C GLU A 52 -9.21 5.45 7.66
N LEU A 53 -8.11 5.43 8.42
CA LEU A 53 -7.99 4.56 9.60
C LEU A 53 -8.89 4.99 10.78
N GLY A 54 -9.61 6.11 10.65
CA GLY A 54 -10.33 6.75 11.73
C GLY A 54 -9.36 7.49 12.65
N GLY A 55 -9.46 8.81 12.69
CA GLY A 55 -8.85 9.60 13.76
C GLY A 55 -9.68 9.49 15.04
N LYS A 56 -9.04 9.63 16.20
CA LYS A 56 -9.76 10.20 17.34
C LYS A 56 -10.15 11.64 17.04
#